data_AF-A0A969GC16-F1
#
_entry.id   AF-A0A969GC16-F1
#
_cell.length_a   1.000
_cell.length_b   1.000
_cell.length_c   1.000
_cell.angle_alpha   90.00
_cell.angle_beta   90.00
_cell.angle_gamma   90.00
#
_symmetry.space_group_name_H-M   'P 1'
#
loop_
_entity.id
_entity.type
_entity.pdbx_description
1 polymer ?
#
loop_
_entity_poly.entity_id
_entity_poly.type
_entity_poly.pdbx_seq_one_letter_code
_entity_poly.pdbx_strand_id
1 'polypeptide(L)'
;MDLRKDTHTIASLLLHRLNILNIDWGKPKSIRGQKQGSFHEHWQLKWKVRFPLAIIEAGMWGNTVETAATNFIRKTAFEANTLSKLSELLDAAIDADLQGALEYLVKLVQDKSAVTKDVLDLMRTLPILVKKLRYGTVRKTDLSSIELVVNQILPRIFIGLPTACQGVDDDAAAEIFELLQLTNRSISLLDNEFYLENWHKTLLQITENQAINGVLAGGSVRILSDKNIITIEKTADKMAFALSLSQDIAEAAQWLEGFLHGSGLLLIYQHSLWNILDAWVEKLPMEKFNDILPLFASNILGFRCT
;
A
#
# COMPACT_ATOMS: atom_id res chain seq x y z
N MET A 1 -17.94 -16.07 -8.11
CA MET A 1 -18.01 -16.15 -9.59
C MET A 1 -16.71 -16.78 -10.08
N ASP A 2 -16.80 -17.78 -10.96
CA ASP A 2 -15.65 -18.45 -11.59
C ASP A 2 -15.52 -17.95 -13.04
N LEU A 3 -14.50 -17.13 -13.31
CA LEU A 3 -14.24 -16.43 -14.58
C LEU A 3 -13.82 -17.36 -15.73
N ARG A 4 -13.69 -18.66 -15.48
CA ARG A 4 -13.53 -19.66 -16.55
C ARG A 4 -14.86 -20.00 -17.24
N LYS A 5 -15.98 -19.55 -16.67
CA LYS A 5 -17.32 -19.72 -17.23
C LYS A 5 -17.78 -18.42 -17.88
N ASP A 6 -18.15 -18.46 -19.15
CA ASP A 6 -18.54 -17.28 -19.93
C ASP A 6 -19.64 -16.46 -19.26
N THR A 7 -20.65 -17.12 -18.67
CA THR A 7 -21.75 -16.44 -17.96
C THR A 7 -21.29 -15.65 -16.74
N HIS A 8 -20.32 -16.18 -15.99
CA HIS A 8 -19.74 -15.49 -14.84
C HIS A 8 -18.82 -14.36 -15.28
N THR A 9 -18.10 -14.53 -16.38
CA THR A 9 -17.27 -13.48 -16.98
C THR A 9 -18.15 -12.30 -17.41
N ILE A 10 -19.24 -12.54 -18.12
CA ILE A 10 -20.19 -11.49 -18.53
C ILE A 10 -20.77 -10.77 -17.29
N ALA A 11 -21.15 -11.52 -16.25
CA ALA A 11 -21.67 -10.94 -15.01
C ALA A 11 -20.63 -10.08 -14.28
N SER A 12 -19.38 -10.55 -14.18
CA SER A 12 -18.26 -9.79 -13.62
C SER A 12 -18.01 -8.49 -14.39
N LEU A 13 -17.92 -8.58 -15.72
CA LEU A 13 -17.73 -7.42 -16.60
C LEU A 13 -18.84 -6.39 -16.41
N LEU A 14 -20.09 -6.83 -16.36
CA LEU A 14 -21.23 -5.95 -16.10
C LEU A 14 -21.07 -5.21 -14.76
N LEU A 15 -20.75 -5.93 -13.68
CA LEU A 15 -20.60 -5.32 -12.35
C LEU A 15 -19.44 -4.32 -12.28
N HIS A 16 -18.30 -4.64 -12.89
CA HIS A 16 -17.17 -3.70 -12.96
C HIS A 16 -17.52 -2.45 -13.77
N ARG A 17 -18.18 -2.60 -14.92
CA ARG A 17 -18.60 -1.46 -15.76
C ARG A 17 -19.64 -0.58 -15.05
N LEU A 18 -20.57 -1.19 -14.32
CA LEU A 18 -21.53 -0.46 -13.48
C LEU A 18 -20.85 0.30 -12.34
N ASN A 19 -19.86 -0.30 -11.67
CA ASN A 19 -19.09 0.39 -10.62
C ASN A 19 -18.32 1.61 -11.17
N ILE A 20 -17.76 1.52 -12.38
CA ILE A 20 -17.14 2.68 -13.06
C ILE A 20 -18.15 3.81 -13.25
N LEU A 21 -19.39 3.48 -13.58
CA LEU A 21 -20.50 4.44 -13.73
C LEU A 21 -21.10 4.91 -12.39
N ASN A 22 -20.46 4.59 -11.26
CA ASN A 22 -20.94 4.85 -9.89
C ASN A 22 -22.29 4.16 -9.56
N ILE A 23 -22.56 3.02 -10.20
CA ILE A 23 -23.74 2.18 -9.97
C ILE A 23 -23.31 0.96 -9.14
N ASP A 24 -23.23 1.14 -7.82
CA ASP A 24 -22.76 0.13 -6.84
C ASP A 24 -23.71 -1.07 -6.64
N TRP A 25 -24.11 -1.77 -7.71
CA TRP A 25 -24.96 -2.96 -7.59
C TRP A 25 -24.20 -4.13 -6.95
N GLY A 26 -22.92 -4.28 -7.27
CA GLY A 26 -22.04 -5.28 -6.68
C GLY A 26 -20.75 -4.67 -6.17
N LYS A 27 -20.34 -5.03 -4.95
CA LYS A 27 -19.01 -4.68 -4.41
C LYS A 27 -18.11 -5.90 -4.38
N PRO A 28 -16.89 -5.83 -4.94
CA PRO A 28 -15.94 -6.94 -4.86
C PRO A 28 -15.53 -7.15 -3.39
N LYS A 29 -15.40 -8.40 -2.97
CA LYS A 29 -14.92 -8.80 -1.65
C LYS A 29 -13.68 -9.67 -1.78
N SER A 30 -12.66 -9.34 -0.99
CA SER A 30 -11.53 -10.22 -0.74
C SER A 30 -11.88 -11.21 0.36
N ILE A 31 -11.78 -12.51 0.10
CA ILE A 31 -11.91 -13.55 1.13
C ILE A 31 -10.51 -13.84 1.69
N ARG A 32 -10.30 -13.59 2.98
CA ARG A 32 -9.05 -13.96 3.68
C ARG A 32 -8.91 -15.49 3.70
N GLY A 33 -7.72 -16.00 3.38
CA GLY A 33 -7.36 -17.42 3.53
C GLY A 33 -7.55 -18.31 2.29
N GLN A 34 -8.18 -17.82 1.22
CA GLN A 34 -8.17 -18.52 -0.07
C GLN A 34 -6.98 -18.07 -0.90
N LYS A 35 -6.21 -19.02 -1.47
CA LYS A 35 -5.23 -18.72 -2.51
C LYS A 35 -5.95 -17.94 -3.61
N GLN A 36 -5.55 -16.68 -3.80
CA GLN A 36 -6.08 -15.78 -4.82
C GLN A 36 -5.74 -16.36 -6.20
N GLY A 37 -6.56 -17.31 -6.67
CA GLY A 37 -6.56 -17.66 -8.09
C GLY A 37 -7.23 -16.50 -8.83
N SER A 38 -6.59 -15.99 -9.89
CA SER A 38 -7.11 -14.92 -10.76
C SER A 38 -8.45 -15.25 -11.42
N PHE A 39 -8.95 -16.48 -11.25
CA PHE A 39 -10.20 -16.97 -11.83
C PHE A 39 -11.42 -16.87 -10.91
N HIS A 40 -11.27 -16.56 -9.62
CA HIS A 40 -12.41 -16.48 -8.70
C HIS A 40 -12.60 -15.06 -8.16
N GLU A 41 -13.79 -14.52 -8.40
CA GLU A 41 -14.22 -13.24 -7.83
C GLU A 41 -15.39 -13.44 -6.88
N HIS A 42 -15.32 -12.79 -5.72
CA HIS A 42 -16.40 -12.79 -4.75
C HIS A 42 -17.08 -11.42 -4.73
N TRP A 43 -18.40 -11.42 -4.83
CA TRP A 43 -19.19 -10.20 -4.97
C TRP A 43 -20.28 -10.15 -3.91
N GLN A 44 -20.43 -9.00 -3.26
CA GLN A 44 -21.60 -8.69 -2.45
C GLN A 44 -22.58 -7.86 -3.27
N LEU A 45 -23.74 -8.43 -3.57
CA LEU A 45 -24.78 -7.77 -4.36
C LEU A 45 -25.82 -7.13 -3.45
N LYS A 46 -26.20 -5.89 -3.75
CA LYS A 46 -27.28 -5.19 -3.06
C LYS A 46 -28.05 -4.34 -4.06
N TRP A 47 -29.25 -4.79 -4.45
CA TRP A 47 -30.12 -4.00 -5.30
C TRP A 47 -30.61 -2.73 -4.57
N LYS A 48 -30.68 -1.61 -5.29
CA LYS A 48 -31.25 -0.35 -4.82
C LYS A 48 -32.29 0.13 -5.82
N VAL A 49 -33.40 0.68 -5.31
CA VAL A 49 -34.52 1.19 -6.13
C VAL A 49 -34.08 2.29 -7.11
N ARG A 50 -32.98 3.01 -6.82
CA ARG A 50 -32.43 4.05 -7.71
C ARG A 50 -31.71 3.52 -8.96
N PHE A 51 -31.30 2.25 -9.01
CA PHE A 51 -30.47 1.76 -10.12
C PHE A 51 -31.09 1.87 -11.51
N PRO A 52 -32.39 1.61 -11.74
CA PRO A 52 -33.00 1.86 -13.04
C PRO A 52 -32.81 3.30 -13.53
N LEU A 53 -32.97 4.29 -12.64
CA LEU A 53 -32.75 5.70 -12.97
C LEU A 53 -31.26 5.98 -13.25
N ALA A 54 -30.36 5.45 -12.42
CA ALA A 54 -28.92 5.62 -12.63
C ALA A 54 -28.43 5.01 -13.96
N ILE A 55 -29.03 3.91 -14.41
CA ILE A 55 -28.75 3.31 -15.73
C ILE A 55 -29.22 4.22 -16.86
N ILE A 56 -30.39 4.85 -16.73
CA ILE A 56 -30.90 5.82 -17.71
C ILE A 56 -29.97 7.05 -17.76
N GLU A 57 -29.58 7.58 -16.60
CA GLU A 57 -28.62 8.69 -16.49
C GLU A 57 -27.29 8.34 -17.16
N ALA A 58 -26.78 7.12 -16.94
CA ALA A 58 -25.54 6.64 -17.57
C ALA A 58 -25.63 6.57 -19.11
N GLY A 59 -26.83 6.52 -19.67
CA GLY A 59 -27.07 6.58 -21.13
C GLY A 59 -26.51 7.84 -21.79
N MET A 60 -26.29 8.93 -21.04
CA MET A 60 -25.63 10.14 -21.56
C MET A 60 -24.19 9.90 -22.03
N TRP A 61 -23.54 8.84 -21.54
CA TRP A 61 -22.17 8.48 -21.89
C TRP A 61 -22.08 7.45 -23.02
N GLY A 62 -23.19 6.81 -23.41
CA GLY A 62 -23.20 5.82 -24.49
C GLY A 62 -24.44 4.92 -24.48
N ASN A 63 -24.70 4.29 -25.62
CA ASN A 63 -25.88 3.44 -25.83
C ASN A 63 -25.71 2.01 -25.29
N THR A 64 -24.53 1.66 -24.80
CA THR A 64 -24.25 0.38 -24.14
C THR A 64 -23.49 0.63 -22.84
N VAL A 65 -23.61 -0.27 -21.86
CA VAL A 65 -22.90 -0.15 -20.57
C VAL A 65 -21.37 -0.08 -20.78
N GLU A 66 -20.85 -0.78 -21.80
CA GLU A 66 -19.44 -0.74 -22.19
C GLU A 66 -18.99 0.63 -22.70
N THR A 67 -19.74 1.19 -23.67
CA THR A 67 -19.41 2.49 -24.27
C THR A 67 -19.58 3.61 -23.25
N ALA A 68 -20.63 3.55 -22.44
CA ALA A 68 -20.86 4.47 -21.33
C ALA A 68 -19.69 4.44 -20.33
N ALA A 69 -19.29 3.26 -19.85
CA ALA A 69 -18.18 3.14 -18.90
C ALA A 69 -16.85 3.61 -19.52
N THR A 70 -16.62 3.32 -20.81
CA THR A 70 -15.42 3.77 -21.55
C THR A 70 -15.35 5.31 -21.63
N ASN A 71 -16.44 5.97 -22.00
CA ASN A 71 -16.45 7.43 -22.11
C ASN A 71 -16.39 8.10 -20.73
N PHE A 72 -17.10 7.55 -19.75
CA PHE A 72 -17.07 8.04 -18.37
C PHE A 72 -15.66 7.96 -17.77
N ILE A 73 -14.96 6.83 -17.93
CA ILE A 73 -13.62 6.67 -17.38
C ILE A 73 -12.59 7.57 -18.08
N ARG A 74 -12.72 7.77 -19.39
CA ARG A 74 -11.87 8.72 -20.13
C ARG A 74 -12.06 10.15 -19.65
N LYS A 75 -13.32 10.57 -19.43
CA LYS A 75 -13.63 11.89 -18.88
C LYS A 75 -13.06 12.05 -17.45
N THR A 76 -13.25 11.04 -16.62
CA THR A 76 -12.72 11.03 -15.25
C THR A 76 -11.19 11.08 -15.23
N ALA A 77 -10.54 10.36 -16.14
CA ALA A 77 -9.07 10.35 -16.26
C ALA A 77 -8.52 11.70 -16.76
N PHE A 78 -9.22 12.36 -17.66
CA PHE A 78 -8.85 13.71 -18.10
C PHE A 78 -8.87 14.73 -16.94
N GLU A 79 -9.78 14.56 -15.98
CA GLU A 79 -9.90 15.42 -14.80
C GLU A 79 -9.01 14.99 -13.62
N ALA A 80 -8.38 13.82 -13.71
CA ALA A 80 -7.55 13.28 -12.65
C ALA A 80 -6.19 14.01 -12.60
N ASN A 81 -5.84 14.53 -11.43
CA ASN A 81 -4.62 15.31 -11.23
C ASN A 81 -3.47 14.53 -10.56
N THR A 82 -3.69 13.29 -10.15
CA THR A 82 -2.71 12.44 -9.45
C THR A 82 -2.44 11.15 -10.20
N LEU A 83 -1.21 10.66 -10.12
CA LEU A 83 -0.80 9.40 -10.74
C LEU A 83 -1.50 8.20 -10.07
N SER A 84 -1.71 8.27 -8.75
CA SER A 84 -2.45 7.25 -8.01
C SER A 84 -3.86 7.11 -8.57
N LYS A 85 -4.57 8.24 -8.81
CA LYS A 85 -5.92 8.17 -9.37
C LYS A 85 -5.96 7.62 -10.79
N LEU A 86 -5.02 8.01 -11.64
CA LEU A 86 -4.93 7.47 -13.00
C LEU A 86 -4.66 5.96 -12.99
N SER A 87 -3.86 5.49 -12.03
CA SER A 87 -3.54 4.06 -11.86
C SER A 87 -4.75 3.27 -11.36
N GLU A 88 -5.57 3.83 -10.48
CA GLU A 88 -6.87 3.23 -10.09
C GLU A 88 -7.83 3.12 -11.28
N LEU A 89 -7.89 4.14 -12.13
CA LEU A 89 -8.73 4.12 -13.32
C LEU A 89 -8.24 3.09 -14.34
N LEU A 90 -6.92 2.96 -14.52
CA LEU A 90 -6.32 1.91 -15.33
C LEU A 90 -6.67 0.52 -14.79
N ASP A 91 -6.54 0.31 -13.48
CA ASP A 91 -6.91 -0.93 -12.78
C ASP A 91 -8.38 -1.30 -13.03
N ALA A 92 -9.28 -0.32 -12.87
CA ALA A 92 -10.71 -0.50 -13.10
C ALA A 92 -11.04 -0.78 -14.57
N ALA A 93 -10.39 -0.10 -15.52
CA ALA A 93 -10.58 -0.34 -16.95
C ALA A 93 -10.16 -1.75 -17.36
N ILE A 94 -9.03 -2.21 -16.82
CA ILE A 94 -8.56 -3.60 -17.00
C ILE A 94 -9.61 -4.56 -16.45
N ASP A 95 -10.11 -4.33 -15.24
CA ASP A 95 -11.13 -5.18 -14.59
C ASP A 95 -12.54 -5.04 -15.18
N ALA A 96 -12.80 -4.05 -16.02
CA ALA A 96 -14.02 -3.88 -16.81
C ALA A 96 -13.88 -4.27 -18.30
N ASP A 97 -12.68 -4.67 -18.73
CA ASP A 97 -12.33 -5.03 -20.12
C ASP A 97 -12.70 -3.90 -21.10
N LEU A 98 -12.31 -2.67 -20.74
CA LEU A 98 -12.59 -1.46 -21.51
C LEU A 98 -11.43 -1.17 -22.47
N GLN A 99 -11.23 -2.04 -23.45
CA GLN A 99 -10.13 -1.95 -24.43
C GLN A 99 -10.04 -0.55 -25.09
N GLY A 100 -11.18 0.07 -25.38
CA GLY A 100 -11.25 1.43 -25.97
C GLY A 100 -10.77 2.58 -25.07
N ALA A 101 -10.49 2.33 -23.77
CA ALA A 101 -9.92 3.30 -22.85
C ALA A 101 -8.47 2.98 -22.45
N LEU A 102 -8.01 1.73 -22.62
CA LEU A 102 -6.72 1.28 -22.07
C LEU A 102 -5.52 2.06 -22.64
N GLU A 103 -5.44 2.21 -23.97
CA GLU A 103 -4.34 2.93 -24.61
C GLU A 103 -4.24 4.39 -24.11
N TYR A 104 -5.40 5.05 -23.98
CA TYR A 104 -5.49 6.42 -23.45
C TYR A 104 -5.03 6.52 -22.00
N LEU A 105 -5.49 5.59 -21.14
CA LEU A 105 -5.13 5.56 -19.72
C LEU A 105 -3.65 5.24 -19.51
N VAL A 106 -3.10 4.27 -20.25
CA VAL A 106 -1.68 3.93 -20.20
C VAL A 106 -0.83 5.14 -20.55
N LYS A 107 -1.19 5.86 -21.62
CA LYS A 107 -0.47 7.07 -22.03
C LYS A 107 -0.53 8.15 -20.95
N LEU A 108 -1.70 8.42 -20.36
CA LEU A 108 -1.82 9.39 -19.26
C LEU A 108 -0.99 8.99 -18.04
N VAL A 109 -0.99 7.71 -17.67
CA VAL A 109 -0.16 7.19 -16.56
C VAL A 109 1.32 7.38 -16.87
N GLN A 110 1.77 7.06 -18.08
CA GLN A 110 3.17 7.26 -18.49
C GLN A 110 3.56 8.75 -18.45
N ASP A 111 2.78 9.61 -19.10
CA ASP A 111 3.04 11.06 -19.18
C ASP A 111 3.07 11.68 -17.77
N LYS A 112 2.09 11.35 -16.92
CA LYS A 112 2.03 11.85 -15.55
C LYS A 112 3.15 11.27 -14.69
N SER A 113 3.46 9.98 -14.86
CA SER A 113 4.56 9.35 -14.15
C SER A 113 5.87 10.01 -14.51
N ALA A 114 6.10 10.47 -15.75
CA ALA A 114 7.37 11.08 -16.13
C ALA A 114 7.64 12.42 -15.41
N VAL A 115 6.58 13.17 -15.07
CA VAL A 115 6.71 14.54 -14.53
C VAL A 115 6.44 14.66 -13.04
N THR A 116 5.80 13.67 -12.41
CA THR A 116 5.46 13.76 -10.98
C THR A 116 6.71 13.79 -10.08
N LYS A 117 6.67 14.67 -9.08
CA LYS A 117 7.72 14.82 -8.05
C LYS A 117 7.24 14.40 -6.66
N ASP A 118 5.94 14.14 -6.51
CA ASP A 118 5.35 13.70 -5.25
C ASP A 118 5.65 12.21 -5.04
N VAL A 119 6.56 11.93 -4.12
CA VAL A 119 6.95 10.55 -3.80
C VAL A 119 5.82 9.74 -3.16
N LEU A 120 4.93 10.40 -2.41
CA LEU A 120 3.81 9.70 -1.78
C LEU A 120 2.78 9.29 -2.83
N ASP A 121 2.53 10.11 -3.83
CA ASP A 121 1.71 9.73 -4.99
C ASP A 121 2.31 8.54 -5.76
N LEU A 122 3.64 8.53 -5.96
CA LEU A 122 4.36 7.38 -6.53
C LEU A 122 4.19 6.09 -5.69
N MET A 123 4.32 6.20 -4.37
CA MET A 123 4.14 5.08 -3.45
C MET A 123 2.69 4.57 -3.41
N ARG A 124 1.69 5.45 -3.52
CA ARG A 124 0.28 5.07 -3.63
C ARG A 124 -0.02 4.33 -4.94
N THR A 125 0.67 4.68 -6.03
CA THR A 125 0.55 4.02 -7.34
C THR A 125 1.15 2.61 -7.36
N LEU A 126 2.32 2.42 -6.74
CA LEU A 126 3.13 1.21 -6.91
C LEU A 126 2.37 -0.11 -6.62
N PRO A 127 1.60 -0.26 -5.51
CA PRO A 127 0.89 -1.49 -5.22
C PRO A 127 -0.12 -1.89 -6.28
N ILE A 128 -0.77 -0.92 -6.92
CA ILE A 128 -1.78 -1.14 -7.96
C ILE A 128 -1.11 -1.79 -9.17
N LEU A 129 -0.03 -1.19 -9.66
CA LEU A 129 0.70 -1.66 -10.84
C LEU A 129 1.37 -3.02 -10.59
N VAL A 130 2.05 -3.19 -9.45
CA VAL A 130 2.74 -4.45 -9.11
C VAL A 130 1.75 -5.61 -9.00
N LYS A 131 0.57 -5.39 -8.41
CA LYS A 131 -0.46 -6.43 -8.32
C LYS A 131 -0.90 -6.90 -9.71
N LYS A 132 -1.05 -5.98 -10.67
CA LYS A 132 -1.42 -6.32 -12.06
C LYS A 132 -0.29 -7.03 -12.80
N LEU A 133 0.96 -6.64 -12.60
CA LEU A 133 2.11 -7.36 -13.16
C LEU A 133 2.22 -8.79 -12.62
N ARG A 134 2.08 -8.97 -11.29
CA ARG A 134 2.34 -10.27 -10.64
C ARG A 134 1.23 -11.30 -10.85
N TYR A 135 -0.02 -10.88 -10.74
CA TYR A 135 -1.16 -11.81 -10.87
C TYR A 135 -1.70 -11.89 -12.30
N GLY A 136 -1.17 -11.06 -13.19
CA GLY A 136 -1.61 -10.93 -14.57
C GLY A 136 -3.08 -10.54 -14.67
N THR A 137 -3.57 -10.55 -15.90
CA THR A 137 -5.00 -10.46 -16.16
C THR A 137 -5.33 -11.57 -17.14
N VAL A 138 -6.51 -12.19 -17.02
CA VAL A 138 -7.00 -13.15 -18.03
C VAL A 138 -7.31 -12.47 -19.37
N ARG A 139 -7.12 -11.14 -19.43
CA ARG A 139 -7.51 -10.24 -20.50
C ARG A 139 -6.24 -9.89 -21.28
N LYS A 140 -6.32 -9.80 -22.60
CA LYS A 140 -5.17 -9.61 -23.50
C LYS A 140 -4.60 -8.18 -23.44
N THR A 141 -4.28 -7.70 -22.24
CA THR A 141 -3.64 -6.39 -22.04
C THR A 141 -2.14 -6.56 -22.09
N ASP A 142 -1.46 -5.76 -22.92
CA ASP A 142 0.00 -5.72 -22.94
C ASP A 142 0.51 -5.10 -21.63
N LEU A 143 1.10 -5.93 -20.78
CA LEU A 143 1.63 -5.53 -19.47
C LEU A 143 3.00 -4.83 -19.58
N SER A 144 3.64 -4.83 -20.74
CA SER A 144 4.94 -4.19 -20.96
C SER A 144 4.93 -2.70 -20.60
N SER A 145 3.84 -2.01 -20.92
CA SER A 145 3.68 -0.59 -20.63
C SER A 145 3.56 -0.31 -19.13
N ILE A 146 2.97 -1.23 -18.36
CA ILE A 146 2.89 -1.14 -16.89
C ILE A 146 4.27 -1.37 -16.28
N GLU A 147 5.01 -2.35 -16.80
CA GLU A 147 6.38 -2.62 -16.36
C GLU A 147 7.29 -1.41 -16.57
N LEU A 148 7.19 -0.73 -17.72
CA LEU A 148 7.93 0.51 -17.98
C LEU A 148 7.63 1.59 -16.94
N VAL A 149 6.35 1.77 -16.55
CA VAL A 149 5.98 2.73 -15.50
C VAL A 149 6.59 2.34 -14.17
N VAL A 150 6.51 1.06 -13.77
CA VAL A 150 7.13 0.55 -12.53
C VAL A 150 8.63 0.82 -12.50
N ASN A 151 9.32 0.55 -13.61
CA ASN A 151 10.76 0.79 -13.76
C ASN A 151 11.14 2.27 -13.66
N GLN A 152 10.23 3.18 -14.01
CA GLN A 152 10.43 4.62 -13.87
C GLN A 152 10.13 5.15 -12.46
N ILE A 153 9.10 4.62 -11.77
CA ILE A 153 8.70 5.15 -10.45
C ILE A 153 9.63 4.68 -9.32
N LEU A 154 10.11 3.44 -9.35
CA LEU A 154 10.89 2.85 -8.26
C LEU A 154 12.18 3.64 -7.93
N PRO A 155 13.05 3.99 -8.92
CA PRO A 155 14.24 4.78 -8.64
C PRO A 155 13.93 6.13 -7.98
N ARG A 156 12.80 6.75 -8.34
CA ARG A 156 12.39 8.05 -7.78
C ARG A 156 11.83 7.93 -6.37
N ILE A 157 11.18 6.81 -6.05
CA ILE A 157 10.82 6.48 -4.67
C ILE A 157 12.10 6.33 -3.83
N PHE A 158 13.10 5.59 -4.33
CA PHE A 158 14.35 5.37 -3.60
C PHE A 158 15.10 6.67 -3.28
N ILE A 159 15.10 7.62 -4.22
CA ILE A 159 15.76 8.92 -4.07
C ILE A 159 14.92 9.89 -3.23
N GLY A 160 13.60 9.93 -3.45
CA GLY A 160 12.72 10.94 -2.86
C GLY A 160 12.28 10.62 -1.43
N LEU A 161 12.14 9.34 -1.07
CA LEU A 161 11.56 8.94 0.21
C LEU A 161 12.36 9.43 1.43
N PRO A 162 13.70 9.30 1.49
CA PRO A 162 14.47 9.75 2.66
C PRO A 162 14.29 11.24 2.95
N THR A 163 14.09 12.06 1.91
CA THR A 163 13.82 13.50 2.05
C THR A 163 12.38 13.75 2.48
N ALA A 164 11.42 12.99 1.97
CA ALA A 164 10.01 13.12 2.35
C ALA A 164 9.72 12.69 3.80
N CYS A 165 10.59 11.88 4.41
CA CYS A 165 10.47 11.48 5.82
C CYS A 165 11.01 12.53 6.82
N GLN A 166 11.67 13.60 6.37
CA GLN A 166 12.34 14.57 7.25
C GLN A 166 11.39 15.67 7.71
N GLY A 167 11.40 15.97 9.02
CA GLY A 167 10.66 17.10 9.58
C GLY A 167 9.13 17.01 9.43
N VAL A 168 8.61 15.79 9.34
CA VAL A 168 7.17 15.51 9.28
C VAL A 168 6.58 15.44 10.68
N ASP A 169 5.33 15.86 10.82
CA ASP A 169 4.55 15.65 12.04
C ASP A 169 4.09 14.18 12.19
N ASP A 170 3.47 13.87 13.33
CA ASP A 170 3.07 12.50 13.67
C ASP A 170 1.99 11.94 12.72
N ASP A 171 1.04 12.78 12.27
CA ASP A 171 -0.02 12.36 11.36
C ASP A 171 0.55 12.02 9.97
N ALA A 172 1.44 12.86 9.46
CA ALA A 172 2.15 12.60 8.21
C ALA A 172 3.09 11.40 8.33
N ALA A 173 3.78 11.22 9.47
CA ALA A 173 4.62 10.06 9.72
C ALA A 173 3.81 8.75 9.68
N ALA A 174 2.62 8.72 10.28
CA ALA A 174 1.71 7.58 10.24
C ALA A 174 1.26 7.24 8.81
N GLU A 175 0.91 8.26 8.00
CA GLU A 175 0.57 8.04 6.59
C GLU A 175 1.75 7.46 5.79
N ILE A 176 2.93 8.07 5.93
CA ILE A 176 4.15 7.60 5.26
C ILE A 176 4.50 6.18 5.70
N PHE A 177 4.28 5.84 6.97
CA PHE A 177 4.55 4.51 7.50
C PHE A 177 3.69 3.44 6.82
N GLU A 178 2.40 3.68 6.62
CA GLU A 178 1.52 2.77 5.88
C GLU A 178 1.98 2.61 4.42
N LEU A 179 2.36 3.71 3.77
CA LEU A 179 2.90 3.68 2.41
C LEU A 179 4.23 2.92 2.33
N LEU A 180 5.10 3.06 3.33
CA LEU A 180 6.37 2.35 3.44
C LEU A 180 6.13 0.83 3.56
N GLN A 181 5.15 0.41 4.37
CA GLN A 181 4.76 -1.00 4.48
C GLN A 181 4.20 -1.55 3.16
N LEU A 182 3.33 -0.81 2.49
CA LEU A 182 2.78 -1.21 1.19
C LEU A 182 3.87 -1.30 0.12
N THR A 183 4.75 -0.32 0.07
CA THR A 183 5.89 -0.26 -0.87
C THR A 183 6.84 -1.43 -0.66
N ASN A 184 7.18 -1.74 0.59
CA ASN A 184 8.03 -2.89 0.94
C ASN A 184 7.43 -4.22 0.45
N ARG A 185 6.11 -4.41 0.64
CA ARG A 185 5.40 -5.59 0.15
C ARG A 185 5.40 -5.65 -1.38
N SER A 186 5.15 -4.53 -2.05
CA SER A 186 5.16 -4.45 -3.52
C SER A 186 6.54 -4.79 -4.10
N ILE A 187 7.62 -4.23 -3.54
CA ILE A 187 8.99 -4.52 -4.00
C ILE A 187 9.34 -5.99 -3.73
N SER A 188 8.96 -6.53 -2.56
CA SER A 188 9.13 -7.96 -2.26
C SER A 188 8.37 -8.87 -3.23
N LEU A 189 7.20 -8.45 -3.73
CA LEU A 189 6.40 -9.22 -4.71
C LEU A 189 7.01 -9.24 -6.12
N LEU A 190 7.76 -8.19 -6.48
CA LEU A 190 8.47 -8.14 -7.76
C LEU A 190 9.65 -9.11 -7.80
N ASP A 191 10.23 -9.43 -6.63
CA ASP A 191 11.32 -10.41 -6.48
C ASP A 191 12.51 -10.13 -7.41
N ASN A 192 12.85 -8.84 -7.52
CA ASN A 192 13.96 -8.35 -8.34
C ASN A 192 15.09 -7.85 -7.43
N GLU A 193 16.27 -8.45 -7.56
CA GLU A 193 17.43 -8.19 -6.70
C GLU A 193 17.87 -6.71 -6.73
N PHE A 194 17.90 -6.09 -7.91
CA PHE A 194 18.25 -4.68 -8.05
C PHE A 194 17.27 -3.77 -7.28
N TYR A 195 15.96 -4.04 -7.35
CA TYR A 195 14.97 -3.26 -6.58
C TYR A 195 15.06 -3.50 -5.08
N LEU A 196 15.29 -4.75 -4.66
CA LEU A 196 15.46 -5.09 -3.25
C LEU A 196 16.69 -4.41 -2.65
N GLU A 197 17.84 -4.46 -3.33
CA GLU A 197 19.06 -3.81 -2.85
C GLU A 197 18.91 -2.30 -2.70
N ASN A 198 18.33 -1.63 -3.70
CA ASN A 198 18.14 -0.18 -3.64
C ASN A 198 17.12 0.20 -2.56
N TRP A 199 16.04 -0.58 -2.39
CA TRP A 199 15.09 -0.38 -1.31
C TRP A 199 15.74 -0.51 0.07
N HIS A 200 16.57 -1.53 0.27
CA HIS A 200 17.29 -1.70 1.53
C HIS A 200 18.26 -0.54 1.81
N LYS A 201 18.95 -0.02 0.77
CA LYS A 201 19.80 1.18 0.89
C LYS A 201 18.98 2.41 1.30
N THR A 202 17.81 2.61 0.69
CA THR A 202 16.88 3.70 1.06
C THR A 202 16.45 3.58 2.53
N LEU A 203 16.05 2.39 2.97
CA LEU A 203 15.68 2.16 4.37
C LEU A 203 16.85 2.41 5.32
N LEU A 204 18.07 1.99 4.98
CA LEU A 204 19.26 2.26 5.78
C LEU A 204 19.47 3.77 5.99
N GLN A 205 19.35 4.57 4.92
CA GLN A 205 19.44 6.03 5.00
C GLN A 205 18.38 6.62 5.95
N ILE A 206 17.16 6.08 5.92
CA ILE A 206 16.09 6.48 6.86
C ILE A 206 16.49 6.13 8.30
N THR A 207 17.08 4.95 8.55
CA THR A 207 17.50 4.56 9.90
C THR A 207 18.72 5.29 10.46
N GLU A 208 19.47 6.01 9.62
CA GLU A 208 20.69 6.73 10.00
C GLU A 208 20.43 8.21 10.27
N ASN A 209 19.28 8.74 9.83
CA ASN A 209 18.92 10.13 10.01
C ASN A 209 18.12 10.34 11.32
N GLN A 210 18.70 11.10 12.25
CA GLN A 210 18.09 11.40 13.55
C GLN A 210 16.90 12.38 13.48
N ALA A 211 16.73 13.09 12.36
CA ALA A 211 15.61 14.03 12.17
C ALA A 211 14.33 13.36 11.65
N ILE A 212 14.30 12.03 11.59
CA ILE A 212 13.15 11.25 11.12
C ILE A 212 12.32 10.79 12.31
N ASN A 213 11.00 10.88 12.16
CA ASN A 213 10.04 10.43 13.17
C ASN A 213 10.29 8.96 13.59
N GLY A 214 10.10 8.68 14.88
CA GLY A 214 10.36 7.38 15.50
C GLY A 214 9.68 6.22 14.77
N VAL A 215 8.39 6.37 14.39
CA VAL A 215 7.62 5.29 13.74
C VAL A 215 8.26 4.85 12.43
N LEU A 216 8.75 5.79 11.63
CA LEU A 216 9.41 5.51 10.36
C LEU A 216 10.78 4.86 10.54
N ALA A 217 11.56 5.34 11.53
CA ALA A 217 12.86 4.79 11.85
C ALA A 217 12.75 3.35 12.38
N GLY A 218 11.90 3.11 13.38
CA GLY A 218 11.67 1.78 13.97
C GLY A 218 11.09 0.80 12.96
N GLY A 219 10.15 1.25 12.15
CA GLY A 219 9.59 0.49 11.02
C GLY A 219 10.63 0.04 10.00
N SER A 220 11.52 0.96 9.62
CA SER A 220 12.60 0.67 8.67
C SER A 220 13.61 -0.32 9.25
N VAL A 221 13.98 -0.18 10.53
CA VAL A 221 14.82 -1.15 11.25
C VAL A 221 14.17 -2.53 11.28
N ARG A 222 12.87 -2.60 11.54
CA ARG A 222 12.14 -3.87 11.55
C ARG A 222 12.20 -4.58 10.20
N ILE A 223 11.93 -3.86 9.11
CA ILE A 223 12.00 -4.44 7.75
C ILE A 223 13.40 -4.96 7.44
N LEU A 224 14.44 -4.17 7.74
CA LEU A 224 15.83 -4.56 7.50
C LEU A 224 16.24 -5.79 8.34
N SER A 225 15.77 -5.86 9.59
CA SER A 225 16.01 -6.99 10.50
C SER A 225 15.31 -8.27 10.03
N ASP A 226 14.03 -8.20 9.65
CA ASP A 226 13.26 -9.34 9.15
C ASP A 226 13.87 -9.93 7.86
N LYS A 227 14.58 -9.11 7.08
CA LYS A 227 15.28 -9.51 5.85
C LYS A 227 16.76 -9.87 6.07
N ASN A 228 17.24 -9.88 7.32
CA ASN A 228 18.64 -10.13 7.69
C ASN A 228 19.66 -9.20 7.00
N ILE A 229 19.25 -7.97 6.66
CA ILE A 229 20.14 -6.96 6.06
C ILE A 229 21.02 -6.31 7.13
N ILE A 230 20.47 -6.13 8.32
CA ILE A 230 21.20 -5.74 9.52
C ILE A 230 21.23 -6.90 10.50
N THR A 231 22.33 -7.04 11.24
CA THR A 231 22.46 -8.11 12.22
C THR A 231 21.58 -7.84 13.44
N ILE A 232 21.36 -8.86 14.25
CA ILE A 232 20.61 -8.72 15.49
C ILE A 232 21.31 -7.77 16.47
N GLU A 233 22.64 -7.76 16.51
CA GLU A 233 23.43 -6.85 17.33
C GLU A 233 23.21 -5.40 16.90
N LYS A 234 23.30 -5.11 15.59
CA LYS A 234 23.00 -3.77 15.07
C LYS A 234 21.57 -3.34 15.34
N THR A 235 20.63 -4.28 15.30
CA THR A 235 19.22 -4.03 15.62
C THR A 235 19.07 -3.66 17.10
N ALA A 236 19.75 -4.39 17.98
CA ALA A 236 19.79 -4.13 19.42
C ALA A 236 20.45 -2.76 19.71
N ASP A 237 21.55 -2.42 19.05
CA ASP A 237 22.21 -1.10 19.20
C ASP A 237 21.26 0.05 18.84
N LYS A 238 20.55 -0.08 17.71
CA LYS A 238 19.55 0.92 17.28
C LYS A 238 18.38 1.04 18.27
N MET A 239 17.89 -0.09 18.79
CA MET A 239 16.84 -0.11 19.80
C MET A 239 17.30 0.51 21.13
N ALA A 240 18.50 0.18 21.59
CA ALA A 240 19.08 0.74 22.81
C ALA A 240 19.30 2.25 22.70
N PHE A 241 19.69 2.74 21.52
CA PHE A 241 19.81 4.17 21.25
C PHE A 241 18.46 4.88 21.29
N ALA A 242 17.44 4.33 20.63
CA ALA A 242 16.09 4.89 20.59
C ALA A 242 15.42 4.91 21.98
N LEU A 243 15.71 3.90 22.82
CA LEU A 243 15.20 3.77 24.18
C LEU A 243 16.15 4.35 25.24
N SER A 244 17.10 5.19 24.85
CA SER A 244 17.99 5.82 25.83
C SER A 244 17.24 6.84 26.69
N LEU A 245 17.64 6.98 27.96
CA LEU A 245 16.99 7.88 28.92
C LEU A 245 17.08 9.36 28.54
N SER A 246 17.95 9.71 27.59
CA SER A 246 18.10 11.06 27.06
C SER A 246 17.07 11.43 26.00
N GLN A 247 16.31 10.44 25.48
CA GLN A 247 15.27 10.67 24.48
C GLN A 247 13.93 11.00 25.14
N ASP A 248 13.07 11.71 24.39
CA ASP A 248 11.68 11.89 24.80
C ASP A 248 10.96 10.53 24.82
N ILE A 249 10.15 10.29 25.86
CA ILE A 249 9.40 9.04 26.02
C ILE A 249 8.43 8.82 24.86
N ALA A 250 7.85 9.90 24.30
CA ALA A 250 6.96 9.82 23.16
C ALA A 250 7.70 9.38 21.89
N GLU A 251 8.91 9.91 21.64
CA GLU A 251 9.73 9.50 20.50
C GLU A 251 10.18 8.03 20.62
N ALA A 252 10.56 7.61 21.83
CA ALA A 252 10.87 6.21 22.14
C ALA A 252 9.67 5.29 21.90
N ALA A 253 8.46 5.70 22.32
CA ALA A 253 7.23 4.96 22.09
C ALA A 253 6.88 4.86 20.60
N GLN A 254 6.98 5.95 19.85
CA GLN A 254 6.80 5.97 18.39
C GLN A 254 7.77 5.01 17.69
N TRP A 255 9.05 4.99 18.10
CA TRP A 255 10.02 4.05 17.56
C TRP A 255 9.62 2.59 17.80
N LEU A 256 9.17 2.27 19.03
CA LEU A 256 8.65 0.95 19.36
C LEU A 256 7.40 0.59 18.56
N GLU A 257 6.50 1.55 18.32
CA GLU A 257 5.31 1.35 17.49
C GLU A 257 5.69 0.84 16.10
N GLY A 258 6.60 1.56 15.45
CA GLY A 258 7.10 1.18 14.13
C GLY A 258 7.82 -0.17 14.15
N PHE A 259 8.68 -0.40 15.15
CA PHE A 259 9.50 -1.61 15.23
C PHE A 259 8.68 -2.88 15.54
N LEU A 260 7.66 -2.77 16.36
CA LEU A 260 6.79 -3.89 16.77
C LEU A 260 5.56 -4.04 15.87
N HIS A 261 5.41 -3.18 14.85
CA HIS A 261 4.29 -3.23 13.93
C HIS A 261 4.07 -4.63 13.33
N GLY A 262 2.82 -5.08 13.34
CA GLY A 262 2.38 -6.36 12.78
C GLY A 262 2.57 -7.57 13.70
N SER A 263 3.63 -7.60 14.53
CA SER A 263 3.80 -8.62 15.59
C SER A 263 5.01 -8.32 16.49
N GLY A 264 4.76 -8.26 17.81
CA GLY A 264 5.79 -8.23 18.84
C GLY A 264 6.43 -9.58 19.17
N LEU A 265 6.03 -10.68 18.51
CA LEU A 265 6.59 -12.02 18.77
C LEU A 265 8.10 -12.09 18.57
N LEU A 266 8.68 -11.19 17.77
CA LEU A 266 10.13 -11.04 17.61
C LEU A 266 10.85 -10.96 18.96
N LEU A 267 10.27 -10.23 19.93
CA LEU A 267 10.85 -10.05 21.25
C LEU A 267 10.94 -11.35 22.05
N ILE A 268 10.01 -12.29 21.83
CA ILE A 268 9.99 -13.59 22.52
C ILE A 268 11.18 -14.44 22.06
N TYR A 269 11.53 -14.37 20.77
CA TYR A 269 12.62 -15.15 20.20
C TYR A 269 14.00 -14.49 20.39
N GLN A 270 14.04 -13.16 20.55
CA GLN A 270 15.28 -12.38 20.62
C GLN A 270 15.45 -11.77 22.02
N HIS A 271 16.06 -12.54 22.93
CA HIS A 271 16.27 -12.14 24.32
C HIS A 271 17.04 -10.81 24.48
N SER A 272 17.96 -10.50 23.57
CA SER A 272 18.70 -9.22 23.60
C SER A 272 17.78 -8.02 23.45
N LEU A 273 16.79 -8.09 22.54
CA LEU A 273 15.81 -7.02 22.32
C LEU A 273 14.82 -6.92 23.49
N TRP A 274 14.40 -8.07 24.04
CA TRP A 274 13.56 -8.10 25.23
C TRP A 274 14.22 -7.42 26.42
N ASN A 275 15.49 -7.73 26.70
CA ASN A 275 16.20 -7.16 27.84
C ASN A 275 16.36 -5.63 27.73
N ILE A 276 16.52 -5.10 26.51
CA ILE A 276 16.58 -3.65 26.29
C ILE A 276 15.22 -3.02 26.60
N LEU A 277 14.13 -3.63 26.13
CA LEU A 277 12.78 -3.14 26.40
C LEU A 277 12.46 -3.18 27.90
N ASP A 278 12.74 -4.30 28.55
CA ASP A 278 12.50 -4.53 29.98
C ASP A 278 13.25 -3.50 30.84
N ALA A 279 14.54 -3.31 30.58
CA ALA A 279 15.36 -2.33 31.28
C ALA A 279 14.95 -0.87 31.02
N TRP A 280 14.31 -0.58 29.89
CA TRP A 280 13.72 0.74 29.63
C TRP A 280 12.44 0.92 30.43
N VAL A 281 11.53 -0.06 30.38
CA VAL A 281 10.24 -0.04 31.10
C VAL A 281 10.45 0.08 32.61
N GLU A 282 11.42 -0.63 33.20
CA GLU A 282 11.76 -0.54 34.62
C GLU A 282 12.12 0.87 35.10
N LYS A 283 12.60 1.72 34.19
CA LYS A 283 13.05 3.08 34.50
C LYS A 283 11.98 4.14 34.27
N LEU A 284 10.82 3.76 33.73
CA LEU A 284 9.76 4.71 33.43
C LEU A 284 8.95 5.07 34.69
N PRO A 285 8.63 6.36 34.91
CA PRO A 285 7.67 6.76 35.92
C PRO A 285 6.29 6.13 35.65
N MET A 286 5.60 5.70 36.71
CA MET A 286 4.30 5.01 36.59
C MET A 286 3.26 5.81 35.79
N GLU A 287 3.25 7.14 35.92
CA GLU A 287 2.36 8.02 35.16
C GLU A 287 2.59 7.92 33.66
N LYS A 288 3.87 7.92 33.23
CA LYS A 288 4.27 7.80 31.82
C LYS A 288 4.10 6.40 31.26
N PHE A 289 4.23 5.38 32.12
CA PHE A 289 3.94 4.00 31.75
C PHE A 289 2.46 3.79 31.35
N ASN A 290 1.52 4.48 32.03
CA ASN A 290 0.11 4.40 31.69
C ASN A 290 -0.21 5.01 30.31
N ASP A 291 0.52 6.04 29.89
CA ASP A 291 0.33 6.68 28.59
C ASP A 291 0.73 5.76 27.42
N ILE A 292 1.74 4.89 27.62
CA ILE A 292 2.29 4.00 26.57
C ILE A 292 1.73 2.57 26.60
N LEU A 293 0.98 2.22 27.65
CA LEU A 293 0.36 0.90 27.85
C LEU A 293 -0.50 0.42 26.64
N PRO A 294 -1.32 1.28 26.00
CA PRO A 294 -2.13 0.87 24.85
C PRO A 294 -1.31 0.35 23.65
N LEU A 295 -0.13 0.93 23.43
CA LEU A 295 0.80 0.52 22.38
C LEU A 295 1.34 -0.88 22.64
N PHE A 296 1.71 -1.17 23.88
CA PHE A 296 2.17 -2.51 24.29
C PHE A 296 1.07 -3.56 24.21
N ALA A 297 -0.14 -3.23 24.65
CA ALA A 297 -1.28 -4.15 24.59
C ALA A 297 -1.64 -4.53 23.15
N SER A 298 -1.59 -3.57 22.24
CA SER A 298 -1.94 -3.77 20.82
C SER A 298 -0.88 -4.57 20.06
N ASN A 299 0.41 -4.34 20.35
CA ASN A 299 1.52 -4.89 19.57
C ASN A 299 2.15 -6.17 20.15
N ILE A 300 2.18 -6.34 21.48
CA ILE A 300 2.81 -7.49 22.15
C ILE A 300 1.80 -8.62 22.42
N LEU A 301 0.60 -8.28 22.89
CA LEU A 301 -0.39 -9.29 23.31
C LEU A 301 -1.36 -9.70 22.20
N GLY A 302 -1.30 -9.06 21.02
CA GLY A 302 -2.16 -9.37 19.88
C GLY A 302 -3.65 -9.08 20.10
N PHE A 303 -4.01 -8.40 21.19
CA PHE A 303 -5.39 -8.00 21.45
C PHE A 303 -5.71 -6.73 20.66
N ARG A 304 -6.22 -6.91 19.43
CA ARG A 304 -7.09 -5.90 18.85
C ARG A 304 -8.46 -6.04 19.53
N CYS A 305 -8.84 -5.08 20.37
CA CYS A 305 -10.26 -4.93 20.74
C CYS A 305 -11.03 -4.64 19.44
N THR A 306 -11.78 -5.63 18.97
CA THR A 306 -12.76 -5.54 17.89
C THR A 306 -14.00 -4.77 18.31
#